data_AF-A0AB74N9R4-F1
#
_entry.id   AF-A0AB74N9R4-F1
#
_cell.length_a   1.000
_cell.length_b   1.000
_cell.length_c   1.000
_cell.angle_alpha   90.00
_cell.angle_beta   90.00
_cell.angle_gamma   90.00
#
_symmetry.space_group_name_H-M   'P 1'
#
loop_
_entity.id
_entity.type
_entity.pdbx_description
1 polymer ?
#
loop_
_entity_poly.entity_id
_entity_poly.type
_entity_poly.pdbx_seq_one_letter_code
_entity_poly.pdbx_strand_id
1 'polypeptide(L)'
;MDEQIKAYETTRKLNGYERVRNAILEGVQEKSLVIGRQIYYQDYSKMAENKTNYQRALYYLEGAGVIVNEVIITDKVPKELLQRVGLINE
;
A
#
# COMPACT_ATOMS: atom_id res chain seq x y z
N MET A 1 0.12 7.08 -34.01
CA MET A 1 1.44 6.87 -33.37
C MET A 1 1.15 6.58 -31.90
N ASP A 2 0.37 5.53 -31.65
CA ASP A 2 -0.47 5.40 -30.44
C ASP A 2 -0.23 4.09 -29.69
N GLU A 3 1.02 3.62 -29.69
CA GLU A 3 1.43 2.41 -28.97
C GLU A 3 2.62 2.65 -28.03
N GLN A 4 3.06 3.90 -27.84
CA GLN A 4 4.17 4.24 -26.93
C GLN A 4 3.73 4.78 -25.57
N ILE A 5 2.42 4.85 -25.29
CA ILE A 5 1.88 5.27 -23.99
C ILE A 5 1.42 4.05 -23.19
N LYS A 6 2.21 2.98 -23.22
CA LYS A 6 2.11 1.88 -22.26
C LYS A 6 3.46 1.77 -21.59
N ALA A 7 3.45 1.85 -20.26
CA ALA A 7 4.60 1.52 -19.43
C ALA A 7 5.81 2.46 -19.55
N TYR A 8 5.74 3.62 -18.88
CA TYR A 8 6.84 3.88 -17.94
C TYR A 8 6.62 2.94 -16.74
N GLU A 9 6.86 1.65 -17.01
CA GLU A 9 7.14 0.66 -16.00
C GLU A 9 8.32 1.22 -15.21
N THR A 10 8.12 1.48 -13.92
CA THR A 10 9.21 1.37 -12.97
C THR A 10 9.84 0.00 -13.19
N THR A 11 10.93 -0.05 -13.93
CA THR A 11 11.79 -1.23 -14.17
C THR A 11 12.36 -1.79 -12.87
N ARG A 12 12.17 -1.06 -11.77
CA ARG A 12 12.44 -1.47 -10.41
C ARG A 12 11.32 -2.36 -9.88
N LYS A 13 11.67 -3.61 -9.62
CA LYS A 13 10.86 -4.53 -8.82
C LYS A 13 10.63 -3.96 -7.41
N LEU A 14 9.37 -3.83 -7.00
CA LEU A 14 9.00 -3.43 -5.64
C LEU A 14 9.50 -4.47 -4.63
N ASN A 15 10.06 -4.00 -3.52
CA ASN A 15 10.45 -4.87 -2.41
C ASN A 15 9.22 -5.27 -1.56
N GLY A 16 9.41 -6.24 -0.65
CA GLY A 16 8.30 -6.74 0.18
C GLY A 16 7.59 -5.66 1.01
N TYR A 17 8.32 -4.67 1.53
CA TYR A 17 7.73 -3.53 2.26
C TYR A 17 6.83 -2.69 1.34
N GLU A 18 7.32 -2.31 0.17
CA GLU A 18 6.61 -1.48 -0.80
C GLU A 18 5.33 -2.16 -1.27
N ARG A 19 5.40 -3.47 -1.54
CA ARG A 19 4.22 -4.24 -1.97
C ARG A 19 3.14 -4.29 -0.89
N VAL A 20 3.50 -4.58 0.37
CA VAL A 20 2.52 -4.62 1.47
C VAL A 20 1.89 -3.25 1.71
N ARG A 21 2.71 -2.20 1.75
CA ARG A 21 2.21 -0.82 1.88
C ARG A 21 1.21 -0.51 0.77
N ASN A 22 1.58 -0.78 -0.48
CA ASN A 22 0.74 -0.48 -1.63
C ASN A 22 -0.57 -1.27 -1.60
N ALA A 23 -0.52 -2.57 -1.30
CA ALA A 23 -1.70 -3.42 -1.23
C ALA A 23 -2.72 -2.96 -0.16
N ILE A 24 -2.24 -2.44 0.97
CA ILE A 24 -3.15 -1.89 2.01
C ILE A 24 -3.76 -0.56 1.54
N LEU A 25 -2.97 0.33 0.92
CA LEU A 25 -3.49 1.60 0.39
C LEU A 25 -4.52 1.37 -0.72
N GLU A 26 -4.24 0.45 -1.64
CA GLU A 26 -5.18 0.01 -2.68
C GLU A 26 -6.43 -0.60 -2.05
N GLY A 27 -6.28 -1.45 -1.04
CA GLY A 27 -7.41 -2.06 -0.34
C GLY A 27 -8.35 -1.03 0.31
N VAL A 28 -7.81 0.05 0.87
CA VAL A 28 -8.61 1.17 1.39
C VAL A 28 -9.28 1.93 0.24
N GLN A 29 -8.53 2.23 -0.83
CA GLN A 29 -9.03 2.96 -2.00
C GLN A 29 -10.19 2.23 -2.69
N GLU A 30 -10.10 0.92 -2.80
CA GLU A 30 -11.11 0.03 -3.38
C GLU A 30 -12.21 -0.38 -2.38
N LYS A 31 -12.11 0.08 -1.13
CA LYS A 31 -13.02 -0.25 -0.02
C LYS A 31 -13.10 -1.75 0.33
N SER A 32 -12.11 -2.54 -0.04
CA SER A 32 -11.98 -3.94 0.42
C SER A 32 -11.45 -4.02 1.85
N LEU A 33 -10.72 -2.98 2.29
CA LEU A 33 -10.32 -2.73 3.67
C LEU A 33 -11.07 -1.48 4.18
N VAL A 34 -11.93 -1.67 5.16
CA VAL A 34 -12.79 -0.61 5.74
C VAL A 34 -12.36 -0.27 7.16
N ILE A 35 -12.78 0.90 7.66
CA ILE A 35 -12.51 1.34 9.04
C ILE A 35 -12.91 0.24 10.04
N GLY A 36 -12.06 0.01 11.04
CA GLY A 36 -12.23 -1.01 12.07
C GLY A 36 -11.78 -2.42 11.65
N ARG A 37 -11.42 -2.62 10.38
CA ARG A 37 -10.84 -3.90 9.94
C ARG A 37 -9.42 -4.04 10.48
N GLN A 38 -9.16 -5.17 11.13
CA GLN A 38 -7.81 -5.57 11.52
C GLN A 38 -7.08 -6.20 10.33
N ILE A 39 -5.80 -5.86 10.17
CA ILE A 39 -4.88 -6.46 9.20
C ILE A 39 -3.96 -7.45 9.91
N TYR A 40 -3.71 -8.60 9.29
CA TYR A 40 -2.90 -9.65 9.88
C TYR A 40 -1.69 -9.96 9.02
N TYR A 41 -0.55 -10.25 9.65
CA TYR A 41 0.67 -10.63 8.93
C TYR A 41 0.46 -11.79 7.96
N GLN A 42 -0.38 -12.76 8.34
CA GLN A 42 -0.66 -13.98 7.57
C GLN A 42 -1.17 -13.63 6.16
N ASP A 43 -2.05 -12.64 6.05
CA ASP A 43 -2.67 -12.19 4.79
C ASP A 43 -1.63 -11.61 3.82
N TYR A 44 -0.56 -11.03 4.36
CA TYR A 44 0.48 -10.33 3.59
C TYR A 44 1.82 -11.06 3.57
N SER A 45 1.96 -12.18 4.28
CA SER A 45 3.24 -12.86 4.55
C SER A 45 4.05 -13.18 3.28
N LYS A 46 3.38 -13.71 2.25
CA LYS A 46 4.00 -14.02 0.95
C LYS A 46 4.51 -12.76 0.25
N MET A 47 3.76 -11.67 0.33
CA MET A 47 4.10 -10.39 -0.30
C MET A 47 5.21 -9.66 0.48
N ALA A 48 5.20 -9.76 1.81
CA ALA A 48 6.18 -9.16 2.69
C ALA A 48 7.56 -9.80 2.56
N GLU A 49 7.64 -11.08 2.19
CA GLU A 49 8.85 -11.94 2.18
C GLU A 49 9.42 -12.23 3.57
N ASN A 50 9.32 -11.29 4.51
CA ASN A 50 9.69 -11.44 5.91
C ASN A 50 8.88 -10.49 6.81
N LYS A 51 8.91 -10.77 8.11
CA LYS A 51 8.17 -10.00 9.13
C LYS A 51 8.66 -8.54 9.24
N THR A 52 9.95 -8.29 9.03
CA THR A 52 10.54 -6.94 9.09
C THR A 52 9.94 -6.02 8.03
N ASN A 53 9.79 -6.50 6.80
CA ASN A 53 9.16 -5.75 5.71
C ASN A 53 7.69 -5.42 6.01
N TYR A 54 6.94 -6.37 6.58
CA TYR A 54 5.57 -6.13 7.02
C TYR A 54 5.52 -5.04 8.09
N GLN A 55 6.32 -5.14 9.15
CA GLN A 55 6.38 -4.13 10.21
C GLN A 55 6.76 -2.74 9.68
N ARG A 56 7.71 -2.65 8.74
CA ARG A 56 8.06 -1.39 8.08
C ARG A 56 6.88 -0.79 7.30
N ALA A 57 6.05 -1.64 6.69
CA ALA A 57 4.85 -1.18 6.00
C ALA A 57 3.85 -0.62 6.99
N LEU A 58 3.63 -1.31 8.12
CA LEU A 58 2.75 -0.84 9.19
C LEU A 58 3.22 0.50 9.76
N TYR A 59 4.50 0.65 10.11
CA TYR A 59 5.03 1.91 10.64
C TYR A 59 4.83 3.08 9.67
N TYR A 60 5.01 2.84 8.36
CA TYR A 60 4.73 3.85 7.36
C TYR A 60 3.25 4.24 7.35
N LEU A 61 2.35 3.25 7.38
CA LEU A 61 0.91 3.45 7.33
C LEU A 61 0.37 4.11 8.61
N GLU A 62 0.94 3.81 9.77
CA GLU A 62 0.66 4.50 11.03
C GLU A 62 1.08 5.96 10.96
N GLY A 63 2.31 6.23 10.51
CA GLY A 63 2.80 7.60 10.30
C GLY A 63 1.99 8.38 9.26
N ALA A 64 1.33 7.68 8.33
CA ALA A 64 0.44 8.26 7.33
C ALA A 64 -1.02 8.39 7.81
N GLY A 65 -1.35 7.95 9.02
CA GLY A 65 -2.71 8.01 9.57
C GLY A 65 -3.70 7.06 8.89
N VAL A 66 -3.22 5.98 8.25
CA VAL A 66 -4.07 4.98 7.58
C VAL A 66 -4.50 3.89 8.55
N ILE A 67 -3.62 3.51 9.46
CA ILE A 67 -3.85 2.48 10.48
C ILE A 67 -3.41 2.95 11.87
N VAL A 68 -3.90 2.30 12.91
CA VAL A 68 -3.36 2.35 14.28
C VAL A 68 -3.41 0.94 14.85
N ASN A 69 -2.29 0.43 15.38
CA ASN A 69 -2.22 -0.92 15.98
C ASN A 69 -2.84 -2.00 15.07
N GLU A 70 -2.44 -2.03 13.79
CA GLU A 70 -2.96 -2.99 12.80
C GLU A 70 -4.48 -2.85 12.51
N VAL A 71 -5.12 -1.74 12.86
CA VAL A 71 -6.54 -1.48 12.53
C VAL A 71 -6.64 -0.33 11.54
N ILE A 72 -7.41 -0.49 10.46
CA ILE A 72 -7.71 0.58 9.51
C ILE A 72 -8.51 1.69 10.21
N ILE A 73 -8.06 2.94 10.09
CA ILE A 73 -8.72 4.10 10.71
C ILE A 73 -9.22 5.15 9.70
N THR A 74 -8.94 4.96 8.41
CA THR A 74 -9.39 5.86 7.34
C THR A 74 -10.22 5.11 6.29
N ASP A 75 -11.19 5.78 5.70
CA ASP A 75 -11.97 5.30 4.55
C ASP A 75 -11.47 5.86 3.22
N LYS A 76 -10.48 6.77 3.24
CA LYS A 76 -9.90 7.42 2.07
C LYS A 76 -8.40 7.63 2.24
N VAL A 77 -7.66 7.37 1.17
CA VAL A 77 -6.24 7.67 1.09
C VAL A 77 -6.06 9.02 0.40
N PRO A 78 -5.32 9.98 0.99
CA PRO A 78 -5.00 11.24 0.33
C PRO A 78 -4.31 11.02 -1.03
N LYS A 79 -4.70 11.78 -2.06
CA LYS A 79 -4.15 11.61 -3.42
C LYS A 79 -2.65 11.84 -3.46
N GLU A 80 -2.17 12.81 -2.67
CA GLU A 80 -0.76 13.16 -2.52
C GLU A 80 0.06 11.97 -1.99
N LEU A 81 -0.56 11.17 -1.10
CA LEU A 81 0.05 9.96 -0.58
C LEU A 81 0.16 8.89 -1.68
N LEU A 82 -0.91 8.69 -2.45
CA LEU A 82 -0.94 7.74 -3.57
C LEU A 82 0.10 8.10 -4.65
N GLN A 83 0.20 9.38 -5.00
CA GLN A 83 1.23 9.89 -5.93
C GLN A 83 2.65 9.64 -5.40
N ARG A 84 2.90 9.96 -4.12
CA ARG A 84 4.21 9.76 -3.48
C ARG A 84 4.70 8.32 -3.54
N VAL A 85 3.77 7.35 -3.42
CA VAL A 85 4.10 5.92 -3.47
C VAL A 85 4.04 5.32 -4.88
N GLY A 86 3.72 6.13 -5.89
CA GLY A 86 3.64 5.73 -7.29
C GLY A 86 2.41 4.88 -7.64
N LEU A 87 1.32 4.99 -6.86
CA LEU A 87 0.06 4.27 -7.13
C LEU A 87 -0.84 4.97 -8.15
N ILE A 88 -0.70 6.28 -8.30
CA ILE A 88 -1.40 7.07 -9.33
C ILE A 88 -0.43 8.06 -9.96
N ASN A 89 -0.63 8.34 -11.25
CA ASN A 89 0.02 9.43 -11.97
C ASN A 89 -1.05 10.50 -12.27
N GLU A 90 -0.68 11.78 -12.22
CA GLU A 90 -1.55 12.88 -12.68
C GLU A 90 -1.73 12.88 -14.20
#